data_AF-A0A4P7R8S8-F1
#
_entry.id   AF-A0A4P7R8S8-F1
#
_cell.length_a   1.000
_cell.length_b   1.000
_cell.length_c   1.000
_cell.angle_alpha   90.00
_cell.angle_beta   90.00
_cell.angle_gamma   90.00
#
_symmetry.space_group_name_H-M   'P 1'
#
loop_
_entity.id
_entity.type
_entity.pdbx_description
1 polymer ?
#
loop_
_entity_poly.entity_id
_entity_poly.type
_entity_poly.pdbx_seq_one_letter_code
_entity_poly.pdbx_strand_id
1 'polypeptide(L)'
;MNPRRHTLQLLAALAGATLLPLGAFAQTAFDHQYASWNTLVKKHVRWLPDGKQSRVNYKGFAADRAALKEVLTSMSAVPKAAFDGWNKPQRMAFLINAYNAYTVELILTKYPNLKSIKDLGSVFQSAWKKEFFTLLGAERHLDWIEHEQLRPVYKEPRVHAAVNCASIGCPALRDEAFTASKLEAQLEDGMRRFMGDRTRNRVKGDQLEVSSIFKWFKEDFNSGYRGFKQVEDVFAAYAEQLTDQADEQASLRARSLQVSYLDYDWSLNDAGR
;
A
#
# COMPACT_ATOMS: atom_id res chain seq x y z
N MET A 1 -64.06 -5.63 70.65
CA MET A 1 -62.85 -4.79 70.75
C MET A 1 -61.65 -5.61 70.30
N ASN A 2 -60.99 -5.20 69.21
CA ASN A 2 -59.65 -5.63 68.81
C ASN A 2 -58.63 -4.85 69.69
N PRO A 3 -57.35 -5.26 69.91
CA PRO A 3 -56.41 -5.50 68.81
C PRO A 3 -55.38 -6.65 68.99
N ARG A 4 -55.11 -7.31 67.85
CA ARG A 4 -53.78 -7.59 67.24
C ARG A 4 -52.58 -7.94 68.15
N ARG A 5 -52.00 -9.13 67.92
CA ARG A 5 -50.53 -9.31 67.91
C ARG A 5 -50.11 -10.17 66.72
N HIS A 6 -49.06 -9.69 66.06
CA HIS A 6 -48.63 -10.02 64.71
C HIS A 6 -47.70 -11.23 64.68
N THR A 7 -47.97 -12.16 63.77
CA THR A 7 -47.04 -13.22 63.34
C THR A 7 -46.01 -12.60 62.38
N LEU A 8 -44.72 -12.62 62.75
CA LEU A 8 -43.63 -12.33 61.81
C LEU A 8 -43.37 -13.60 60.98
N GLN A 9 -43.74 -13.59 59.70
CA GLN A 9 -43.22 -14.54 58.72
C GLN A 9 -41.99 -13.92 58.06
N LEU A 10 -40.80 -14.50 58.26
CA LEU A 10 -39.62 -14.19 57.46
C LEU A 10 -39.80 -14.78 56.06
N LEU A 11 -40.06 -13.93 55.07
CA LEU A 11 -39.89 -14.24 53.66
C LEU A 11 -38.41 -14.19 53.32
N ALA A 12 -37.79 -15.35 53.14
CA ALA A 12 -36.47 -15.45 52.51
C ALA A 12 -36.63 -15.20 51.00
N ALA A 13 -36.33 -13.98 50.55
CA ALA A 13 -36.24 -13.67 49.14
C ALA A 13 -34.91 -14.20 48.58
N LEU A 14 -34.95 -15.36 47.90
CA LEU A 14 -33.87 -15.80 47.03
C LEU A 14 -33.86 -14.91 45.77
N ALA A 15 -33.03 -13.88 45.78
CA ALA A 15 -32.68 -13.14 44.57
C ALA A 15 -31.73 -14.03 43.73
N GLY A 16 -32.29 -14.79 42.81
CA GLY A 16 -31.52 -15.50 41.78
C GLY A 16 -30.89 -14.50 40.83
N ALA A 17 -29.59 -14.22 40.99
CA ALA A 17 -28.83 -13.48 40.00
C ALA A 17 -28.61 -14.35 38.77
N THR A 18 -29.47 -14.20 37.76
CA THR A 18 -29.22 -14.74 36.42
C THR A 18 -28.07 -13.96 35.78
N LEU A 19 -26.86 -14.49 35.90
CA LEU A 19 -25.71 -14.09 35.09
C LEU A 19 -26.03 -14.47 33.64
N LEU A 20 -26.51 -13.50 32.86
CA LEU A 20 -26.56 -13.63 31.41
C LEU A 20 -25.12 -13.74 30.91
N PRO A 21 -24.75 -14.79 30.14
CA PRO A 21 -23.44 -14.83 29.53
C PRO A 21 -23.37 -13.68 28.54
N LEU A 22 -22.51 -12.70 28.82
CA LEU A 22 -22.08 -11.73 27.83
C LEU A 22 -21.46 -12.54 26.69
N GLY A 23 -22.21 -12.70 25.60
CA GLY A 23 -21.71 -13.31 24.38
C GLY A 23 -20.49 -12.52 23.95
N ALA A 24 -19.31 -13.11 24.10
CA ALA A 24 -18.12 -12.60 23.44
C ALA A 24 -18.42 -12.66 21.94
N PHE A 25 -18.70 -11.50 21.34
CA PHE A 25 -18.68 -11.38 19.89
C PHE A 25 -17.26 -11.76 19.48
N ALA A 26 -17.09 -12.98 18.97
CA ALA A 26 -15.85 -13.39 18.34
C ALA A 26 -15.68 -12.46 17.14
N GLN A 27 -14.85 -11.43 17.30
CA GLN A 27 -14.45 -10.58 16.20
C GLN A 27 -13.75 -11.51 15.21
N THR A 28 -14.39 -11.76 14.07
CA THR A 28 -13.82 -12.57 13.01
C THR A 28 -12.44 -12.01 12.68
N ALA A 29 -11.42 -12.87 12.75
CA ALA A 29 -10.05 -12.47 12.46
C ALA A 29 -9.97 -11.82 11.08
N PHE A 30 -9.13 -10.79 10.95
CA PHE A 30 -8.94 -10.09 9.68
C PHE A 30 -8.41 -11.04 8.60
N ASP A 31 -8.91 -10.92 7.37
CA ASP A 31 -8.47 -11.74 6.25
C ASP A 31 -7.07 -11.30 5.76
N HIS A 32 -6.04 -12.03 6.18
CA HIS A 32 -4.67 -11.83 5.75
C HIS A 32 -4.35 -12.39 4.34
N GLN A 33 -5.30 -13.02 3.66
CA GLN A 33 -5.20 -13.36 2.24
C GLN A 33 -5.74 -12.25 1.34
N TYR A 34 -6.45 -11.26 1.90
CA TYR A 34 -7.00 -10.11 1.19
C TYR A 34 -7.84 -10.53 -0.03
N ALA A 35 -8.65 -11.58 0.08
CA ALA A 35 -9.29 -12.25 -1.05
C ALA A 35 -10.17 -11.31 -1.89
N SER A 36 -10.94 -10.45 -1.22
CA SER A 36 -11.80 -9.45 -1.89
C SER A 36 -10.98 -8.39 -2.63
N TRP A 37 -9.90 -7.88 -2.01
CA TRP A 37 -8.99 -6.94 -2.66
C TRP A 37 -8.28 -7.58 -3.86
N ASN A 38 -7.75 -8.80 -3.66
CA ASN A 38 -7.09 -9.59 -4.68
C ASN A 38 -7.99 -9.82 -5.90
N THR A 39 -9.27 -10.10 -5.66
CA THR A 39 -10.26 -10.26 -6.73
C THR A 39 -10.40 -9.00 -7.58
N LEU A 40 -10.45 -7.82 -6.94
CA LEU A 40 -10.57 -6.55 -7.65
C LEU A 40 -9.32 -6.20 -8.47
N VAL A 41 -8.13 -6.28 -7.87
CA VAL A 41 -6.89 -5.97 -8.62
C VAL A 41 -6.67 -6.96 -9.76
N LYS A 42 -6.95 -8.25 -9.55
CA LYS A 42 -6.88 -9.25 -10.62
C LYS A 42 -7.86 -8.97 -11.75
N LYS A 43 -9.05 -8.46 -11.43
CA LYS A 43 -10.07 -8.10 -12.42
C LYS A 43 -9.72 -6.83 -13.20
N HIS A 44 -9.09 -5.84 -12.56
CA HIS A 44 -8.98 -4.48 -13.12
C HIS A 44 -7.57 -3.96 -13.39
N VAL A 45 -6.54 -4.67 -12.97
CA VAL A 45 -5.15 -4.31 -13.25
C VAL A 45 -4.60 -5.22 -14.34
N ARG A 46 -3.91 -4.63 -15.32
CA ARG A 46 -3.31 -5.36 -16.44
C ARG A 46 -1.86 -4.98 -16.59
N TRP A 47 -0.98 -5.98 -16.60
CA TRP A 47 0.39 -5.81 -17.02
C TRP A 47 0.44 -5.47 -18.51
N LEU A 48 1.37 -4.59 -18.89
CA LEU A 48 1.76 -4.40 -20.27
C LEU A 48 2.54 -5.62 -20.79
N PRO A 49 2.68 -5.81 -22.12
CA PRO A 49 3.34 -6.99 -22.69
C PRO A 49 4.77 -7.23 -22.18
N ASP A 50 5.49 -6.18 -21.78
CA ASP A 50 6.84 -6.27 -21.22
C ASP A 50 6.89 -6.77 -19.76
N GLY A 51 5.74 -6.84 -19.08
CA GLY A 51 5.61 -7.20 -17.68
C GLY A 51 6.28 -6.20 -16.71
N LYS A 52 6.65 -5.00 -17.15
CA LYS A 52 7.35 -4.01 -16.32
C LYS A 52 6.41 -2.96 -15.76
N GLN A 53 5.32 -2.69 -16.48
CA GLN A 53 4.34 -1.67 -16.15
C GLN A 53 2.95 -2.27 -16.08
N SER A 54 2.05 -1.62 -15.35
CA SER A 54 0.62 -1.95 -15.41
C SER A 54 -0.23 -0.74 -15.76
N ARG A 55 -1.45 -1.02 -16.17
CA ARG A 55 -2.54 -0.05 -16.34
C ARG A 55 -3.73 -0.49 -15.50
N VAL A 56 -4.45 0.49 -14.97
CA VAL A 56 -5.59 0.29 -14.08
C VAL A 56 -6.88 0.64 -14.82
N ASN A 57 -7.82 -0.29 -14.91
CA ASN A 57 -9.13 -0.05 -15.46
C ASN A 57 -10.00 0.68 -14.43
N TYR A 58 -9.85 2.00 -14.32
CA TYR A 58 -10.62 2.81 -13.36
C TYR A 58 -12.12 2.81 -13.65
N LYS A 59 -12.51 2.71 -14.94
CA LYS A 59 -13.92 2.52 -15.32
C LYS A 59 -14.50 1.22 -14.76
N GLY A 60 -13.72 0.13 -14.81
CA GLY A 60 -14.09 -1.15 -14.21
C GLY A 60 -14.19 -1.08 -12.69
N PHE A 61 -13.21 -0.45 -12.05
CA PHE A 61 -13.24 -0.18 -10.61
C PHE A 61 -14.43 0.70 -10.20
N ALA A 62 -14.81 1.69 -11.01
CA ALA A 62 -16.00 2.50 -10.78
C ALA A 62 -17.29 1.66 -10.83
N ALA A 63 -17.37 0.69 -11.75
CA ALA A 63 -18.50 -0.23 -11.84
C ALA A 63 -18.58 -1.17 -10.63
N ASP A 64 -17.42 -1.63 -10.13
CA ASP A 64 -17.31 -2.48 -8.95
C ASP A 64 -17.07 -1.69 -7.65
N ARG A 65 -17.38 -0.39 -7.61
CA ARG A 65 -17.02 0.48 -6.48
C ARG A 65 -17.69 0.05 -5.18
N ALA A 66 -18.87 -0.57 -5.24
CA ALA A 66 -19.51 -1.16 -4.06
C ALA A 66 -18.62 -2.25 -3.43
N ALA A 67 -18.07 -3.17 -4.23
CA ALA A 67 -17.15 -4.19 -3.74
C ALA A 67 -15.83 -3.59 -3.22
N LEU A 68 -15.33 -2.52 -3.85
CA LEU A 68 -14.18 -1.77 -3.32
C LEU A 68 -14.49 -1.18 -1.94
N LYS A 69 -15.66 -0.57 -1.76
CA LYS A 69 -16.06 -0.01 -0.45
C LYS A 69 -16.11 -1.06 0.64
N GLU A 70 -16.57 -2.27 0.35
CA GLU A 70 -16.52 -3.37 1.34
C GLU A 70 -15.10 -3.76 1.73
N VAL A 71 -14.16 -3.76 0.78
CA VAL A 71 -12.72 -3.96 1.07
C VAL A 71 -12.21 -2.88 2.02
N LEU A 72 -12.50 -1.60 1.73
CA LEU A 72 -12.05 -0.48 2.55
C LEU A 72 -12.67 -0.51 3.95
N THR A 73 -13.98 -0.80 4.05
CA THR A 73 -14.67 -0.96 5.34
C THR A 73 -14.03 -2.05 6.19
N SER A 74 -13.69 -3.20 5.58
CA SER A 74 -12.98 -4.28 6.27
C SER A 74 -11.61 -3.84 6.80
N MET A 75 -10.84 -3.08 6.00
CA MET A 75 -9.55 -2.53 6.43
C MET A 75 -9.71 -1.48 7.54
N SER A 76 -10.68 -0.57 7.43
CA SER A 76 -10.99 0.45 8.45
C SER A 76 -11.42 -0.15 9.78
N ALA A 77 -12.09 -1.31 9.75
CA ALA A 77 -12.58 -1.99 10.94
C ALA A 77 -11.48 -2.65 11.79
N VAL A 78 -10.23 -2.74 11.29
CA VAL A 78 -9.10 -3.30 12.02
C VAL A 78 -8.74 -2.41 13.22
N PRO A 79 -8.88 -2.90 14.47
CA PRO A 79 -8.48 -2.13 15.64
C PRO A 79 -6.95 -2.00 15.71
N LYS A 80 -6.46 -0.86 16.21
CA LYS A 80 -5.02 -0.63 16.40
C LYS A 80 -4.36 -1.76 17.22
N ALA A 81 -5.02 -2.22 18.28
CA ALA A 81 -4.51 -3.31 19.13
C ALA A 81 -4.30 -4.63 18.36
N ALA A 82 -5.19 -4.95 17.41
CA ALA A 82 -5.03 -6.12 16.56
C ALA A 82 -3.83 -5.97 15.62
N PHE A 83 -3.72 -4.81 14.95
CA PHE A 83 -2.58 -4.47 14.08
C PHE A 83 -1.24 -4.53 14.82
N ASP A 84 -1.19 -3.97 16.03
CA ASP A 84 -0.01 -3.99 16.90
C ASP A 84 0.35 -5.40 17.40
N GLY A 85 -0.57 -6.37 17.31
CA GLY A 85 -0.32 -7.77 17.62
C GLY A 85 0.21 -8.60 16.44
N TRP A 86 0.10 -8.09 15.21
CA TRP A 86 0.55 -8.81 14.01
C TRP A 86 2.08 -8.82 13.89
N ASN A 87 2.63 -9.79 13.16
CA ASN A 87 4.05 -9.80 12.83
C ASN A 87 4.41 -8.73 11.77
N LYS A 88 5.70 -8.42 11.62
CA LYS A 88 6.19 -7.39 10.69
C LYS A 88 5.67 -7.59 9.25
N PRO A 89 5.78 -8.79 8.63
CA PRO A 89 5.23 -9.03 7.28
C PRO A 89 3.73 -8.77 7.16
N GLN A 90 2.93 -9.17 8.15
CA GLN A 90 1.48 -8.91 8.16
C GLN A 90 1.17 -7.41 8.20
N ARG A 91 1.87 -6.64 9.05
CA ARG A 91 1.66 -5.19 9.13
C ARG A 91 2.06 -4.48 7.84
N MET A 92 3.19 -4.86 7.24
CA MET A 92 3.63 -4.29 5.97
C MET A 92 2.66 -4.61 4.83
N ALA A 93 2.26 -5.88 4.68
CA ALA A 93 1.29 -6.28 3.65
C ALA A 93 -0.03 -5.54 3.81
N PHE A 94 -0.52 -5.37 5.05
CA PHE A 94 -1.72 -4.58 5.33
C PHE A 94 -1.58 -3.13 4.88
N LEU A 95 -0.50 -2.45 5.28
CA LEU A 95 -0.27 -1.04 4.95
C LEU A 95 -0.12 -0.83 3.43
N ILE A 96 0.60 -1.71 2.73
CA ILE A 96 0.76 -1.65 1.26
C ILE A 96 -0.59 -1.84 0.57
N ASN A 97 -1.36 -2.86 0.95
CA ASN A 97 -2.69 -3.10 0.37
C ASN A 97 -3.66 -1.95 0.68
N ALA A 98 -3.64 -1.41 1.90
CA ALA A 98 -4.46 -0.27 2.29
C ALA A 98 -4.11 0.97 1.45
N TYR A 99 -2.82 1.31 1.32
CA TYR A 99 -2.39 2.43 0.46
C TYR A 99 -2.93 2.27 -0.96
N ASN A 100 -2.75 1.10 -1.56
CA ASN A 100 -3.13 0.86 -2.96
C ASN A 100 -4.66 0.91 -3.13
N ALA A 101 -5.43 0.30 -2.23
CA ALA A 101 -6.89 0.31 -2.28
C ALA A 101 -7.46 1.72 -2.07
N TYR A 102 -6.95 2.46 -1.07
CA TYR A 102 -7.36 3.85 -0.84
C TYR A 102 -6.93 4.78 -1.97
N THR A 103 -5.77 4.56 -2.59
CA THR A 103 -5.38 5.32 -3.78
C THR A 103 -6.38 5.11 -4.91
N VAL A 104 -6.82 3.88 -5.18
CA VAL A 104 -7.85 3.63 -6.19
C VAL A 104 -9.14 4.38 -5.85
N GLU A 105 -9.64 4.29 -4.60
CA GLU A 105 -10.85 5.02 -4.20
C GLU A 105 -10.70 6.54 -4.33
N LEU A 106 -9.53 7.08 -3.98
CA LEU A 106 -9.22 8.50 -4.13
C LEU A 106 -9.35 8.94 -5.60
N ILE A 107 -8.82 8.16 -6.55
CA ILE A 107 -8.98 8.41 -7.99
C ILE A 107 -10.46 8.41 -8.39
N LEU A 108 -11.24 7.43 -7.91
CA LEU A 108 -12.66 7.31 -8.21
C LEU A 108 -13.53 8.47 -7.70
N THR A 109 -13.01 9.34 -6.84
CA THR A 109 -13.72 10.55 -6.39
C THR A 109 -13.88 11.60 -7.50
N LYS A 110 -13.03 11.58 -8.54
CA LYS A 110 -13.06 12.54 -9.66
C LYS A 110 -12.96 11.90 -11.05
N TYR A 111 -12.79 10.58 -11.14
CA TYR A 111 -12.87 9.85 -12.41
C TYR A 111 -14.27 10.01 -13.06
N PRO A 112 -14.41 10.12 -14.40
CA PRO A 112 -13.39 9.99 -15.45
C PRO A 112 -12.61 11.27 -15.77
N ASN A 113 -12.96 12.40 -15.15
CA ASN A 113 -12.44 13.72 -15.52
C ASN A 113 -11.03 14.00 -14.99
N LEU A 114 -10.47 13.11 -14.16
CA LEU A 114 -9.19 13.29 -13.51
C LEU A 114 -8.01 13.03 -14.46
N LYS A 115 -7.13 14.02 -14.70
CA LYS A 115 -5.97 13.83 -15.59
C LYS A 115 -4.73 13.34 -14.86
N SER A 116 -4.49 13.86 -13.66
CA SER A 116 -3.41 13.48 -12.75
C SER A 116 -3.92 13.37 -11.32
N ILE A 117 -3.36 12.48 -10.52
CA ILE A 117 -3.62 12.46 -9.07
C ILE A 117 -3.27 13.80 -8.39
N LYS A 118 -2.32 14.58 -8.96
CA LYS A 118 -2.00 15.93 -8.46
C LYS A 118 -3.18 16.88 -8.52
N ASP A 119 -4.11 16.66 -9.46
CA ASP A 119 -5.33 17.47 -9.61
C ASP A 119 -6.34 17.24 -8.48
N LEU A 120 -6.12 16.23 -7.61
CA LEU A 120 -6.88 16.01 -6.38
C LEU A 120 -6.37 16.82 -5.20
N GLY A 121 -5.19 17.44 -5.33
CA GLY A 121 -4.65 18.40 -4.38
C GLY A 121 -5.23 19.79 -4.60
N SER A 122 -4.97 20.68 -3.65
CA SER A 122 -5.17 22.12 -3.79
C SER A 122 -3.81 22.83 -3.77
N VAL A 123 -3.80 24.14 -4.04
CA VAL A 123 -2.59 24.98 -3.95
C VAL A 123 -1.94 24.90 -2.56
N PHE A 124 -2.71 24.59 -1.50
CA PHE A 124 -2.25 24.55 -0.11
C PHE A 124 -2.17 23.13 0.47
N GLN A 125 -2.65 22.10 -0.24
CA GLN A 125 -2.72 20.74 0.28
C GLN A 125 -2.45 19.71 -0.82
N SER A 126 -1.39 18.93 -0.63
CA SER A 126 -1.09 17.76 -1.46
C SER A 126 -2.27 16.77 -1.45
N ALA A 127 -2.60 16.15 -2.59
CA ALA A 127 -3.66 15.14 -2.69
C ALA A 127 -3.49 14.02 -1.65
N TRP A 128 -2.24 13.69 -1.32
CA TRP A 128 -1.86 12.63 -0.39
C TRP A 128 -1.95 13.02 1.09
N LYS A 129 -2.11 14.32 1.40
CA LYS A 129 -2.35 14.85 2.76
C LYS A 129 -3.83 15.11 3.06
N LYS A 130 -4.71 14.75 2.15
CA LYS A 130 -6.15 14.85 2.37
C LYS A 130 -6.59 13.70 3.26
N GLU A 131 -7.10 14.00 4.45
CA GLU A 131 -7.77 13.00 5.27
C GLU A 131 -9.10 12.63 4.60
N PHE A 132 -9.27 11.35 4.25
CA PHE A 132 -10.49 10.89 3.58
C PHE A 132 -10.92 9.47 3.96
N PHE A 133 -10.16 8.81 4.84
CA PHE A 133 -10.49 7.48 5.33
C PHE A 133 -10.10 7.31 6.79
N THR A 134 -10.70 6.32 7.43
CA THR A 134 -10.32 5.89 8.79
C THR A 134 -9.48 4.62 8.68
N LEU A 135 -8.36 4.57 9.41
CA LEU A 135 -7.54 3.36 9.53
C LEU A 135 -6.92 3.31 10.92
N LEU A 136 -7.00 2.14 11.56
CA LEU A 136 -6.54 1.92 12.94
C LEU A 136 -7.16 2.91 13.95
N GLY A 137 -8.44 3.22 13.78
CA GLY A 137 -9.25 4.01 14.73
C GLY A 137 -9.08 5.52 14.65
N ALA A 138 -8.43 6.06 13.62
CA ALA A 138 -8.31 7.51 13.42
C ALA A 138 -8.44 7.88 11.94
N GLU A 139 -8.77 9.14 11.67
CA GLU A 139 -8.73 9.70 10.32
C GLU A 139 -7.30 9.73 9.81
N ARG A 140 -7.14 9.40 8.53
CA ARG A 140 -5.87 9.16 7.86
C ARG A 140 -5.91 9.65 6.42
N HIS A 141 -4.71 9.84 5.90
CA HIS A 141 -4.39 10.21 4.54
C HIS A 141 -3.29 9.28 3.98
N LEU A 142 -3.05 9.28 2.67
CA LEU A 142 -2.07 8.38 2.04
C LEU A 142 -0.64 8.61 2.55
N ASP A 143 -0.25 9.88 2.75
CA ASP A 143 1.08 10.22 3.30
C ASP A 143 1.31 9.58 4.67
N TRP A 144 0.27 9.38 5.50
CA TRP A 144 0.45 8.75 6.80
C TRP A 144 0.90 7.29 6.64
N ILE A 145 0.27 6.56 5.71
CA ILE A 145 0.66 5.17 5.44
C ILE A 145 2.09 5.10 4.90
N GLU A 146 2.46 5.97 3.97
CA GLU A 146 3.77 5.93 3.31
C GLU A 146 4.89 6.57 4.15
N HIS A 147 4.73 7.84 4.51
CA HIS A 147 5.77 8.67 5.14
C HIS A 147 5.84 8.52 6.66
N GLU A 148 4.77 8.11 7.34
CA GLU A 148 4.78 7.94 8.80
C GLU A 148 4.82 6.46 9.24
N GLN A 149 4.37 5.54 8.38
CA GLN A 149 4.41 4.11 8.68
C GLN A 149 5.45 3.36 7.82
N LEU A 150 5.21 3.18 6.52
CA LEU A 150 5.99 2.26 5.69
C LEU A 150 7.49 2.61 5.63
N ARG A 151 7.81 3.87 5.32
CA ARG A 151 9.19 4.32 5.12
C ARG A 151 10.01 4.34 6.41
N PRO A 152 9.63 5.09 7.47
CA PRO A 152 10.47 5.24 8.65
C PRO A 152 10.53 3.98 9.54
N VAL A 153 9.43 3.20 9.61
CA VAL A 153 9.35 2.05 10.53
C VAL A 153 10.09 0.84 9.96
N TYR A 154 9.94 0.56 8.67
CA TYR A 154 10.46 -0.69 8.08
C TYR A 154 11.79 -0.53 7.36
N LYS A 155 12.17 0.69 6.94
CA LYS A 155 13.41 0.99 6.21
C LYS A 155 13.63 0.03 5.05
N GLU A 156 12.56 -0.22 4.31
CA GLU A 156 12.49 -1.14 3.18
C GLU A 156 12.30 -0.30 1.90
N PRO A 157 13.36 0.04 1.15
CA PRO A 157 13.26 0.93 -0.02
C PRO A 157 12.41 0.34 -1.16
N ARG A 158 12.22 -0.99 -1.20
CA ARG A 158 11.36 -1.62 -2.22
C ARG A 158 9.88 -1.26 -2.05
N VAL A 159 9.47 -0.62 -0.94
CA VAL A 159 8.10 -0.10 -0.80
C VAL A 159 7.74 0.90 -1.90
N HIS A 160 8.71 1.65 -2.43
CA HIS A 160 8.52 2.56 -3.56
C HIS A 160 8.08 1.86 -4.84
N ALA A 161 8.37 0.56 -4.97
CA ALA A 161 7.91 -0.29 -6.06
C ALA A 161 6.68 -1.15 -5.70
N ALA A 162 6.11 -0.96 -4.51
CA ALA A 162 4.98 -1.73 -3.99
C ALA A 162 3.72 -0.88 -3.81
N VAL A 163 3.89 0.40 -3.49
CA VAL A 163 2.80 1.38 -3.45
C VAL A 163 2.70 2.10 -4.79
N ASN A 164 1.48 2.23 -5.31
CA ASN A 164 1.21 2.88 -6.59
C ASN A 164 0.42 4.17 -6.38
N CYS A 165 0.98 5.31 -6.79
CA CYS A 165 0.34 6.62 -6.69
C CYS A 165 -0.55 6.98 -7.90
N ALA A 166 -1.01 5.99 -8.67
CA ALA A 166 -1.87 6.14 -9.85
C ALA A 166 -1.26 6.91 -11.05
N SER A 167 0.05 7.12 -11.05
CA SER A 167 0.75 7.84 -12.12
C SER A 167 1.38 6.90 -13.14
N ILE A 168 1.50 7.31 -14.41
CA ILE A 168 2.29 6.59 -15.41
C ILE A 168 3.74 6.45 -14.94
N GLY A 169 4.36 7.51 -14.41
CA GLY A 169 5.73 7.48 -13.87
C GLY A 169 5.93 6.56 -12.65
N CYS A 170 4.85 6.06 -12.05
CA CYS A 170 4.90 5.23 -10.85
C CYS A 170 5.24 3.77 -11.19
N PRO A 171 5.93 3.05 -10.28
CA PRO A 171 6.01 1.60 -10.35
C PRO A 171 4.62 0.95 -10.43
N ALA A 172 4.56 -0.19 -11.10
CA ALA A 172 3.30 -0.85 -11.42
C ALA A 172 2.49 -1.23 -10.17
N LEU A 173 1.18 -0.95 -10.19
CA LEU A 173 0.25 -1.65 -9.30
C LEU A 173 0.20 -3.12 -9.71
N ARG A 174 0.31 -4.05 -8.76
CA ARG A 174 0.20 -5.48 -9.02
C ARG A 174 -1.26 -5.89 -9.21
N ASP A 175 -1.50 -6.92 -10.02
CA ASP A 175 -2.79 -7.59 -10.18
C ASP A 175 -3.04 -8.68 -9.12
N GLU A 176 -2.31 -8.60 -8.00
CA GLU A 176 -2.47 -9.45 -6.82
C GLU A 176 -2.28 -8.65 -5.53
N ALA A 177 -2.94 -9.09 -4.46
CA ALA A 177 -2.75 -8.50 -3.14
C ALA A 177 -1.41 -8.95 -2.52
N PHE A 178 -0.82 -8.09 -1.69
CA PHE A 178 0.33 -8.47 -0.89
C PHE A 178 -0.09 -9.37 0.27
N THR A 179 0.63 -10.44 0.54
CA THR A 179 0.38 -11.30 1.72
C THR A 179 1.65 -11.51 2.52
N ALA A 180 1.52 -11.75 3.82
CA ALA A 180 2.67 -11.94 4.70
C ALA A 180 3.61 -13.06 4.24
N SER A 181 3.06 -14.16 3.71
CA SER A 181 3.82 -15.31 3.23
C SER A 181 4.56 -15.07 1.91
N LYS A 182 4.13 -14.08 1.11
CA LYS A 182 4.72 -13.76 -0.20
C LYS A 182 5.43 -12.41 -0.24
N LEU A 183 5.34 -11.62 0.84
CA LEU A 183 5.76 -10.21 0.86
C LEU A 183 7.17 -10.00 0.30
N GLU A 184 8.14 -10.77 0.75
CA GLU A 184 9.53 -10.64 0.30
C GLU A 184 9.67 -10.85 -1.22
N ALA A 185 9.07 -11.91 -1.74
CA ALA A 185 9.09 -12.21 -3.17
C ALA A 185 8.33 -11.16 -3.99
N GLN A 186 7.22 -10.62 -3.46
CA GLN A 186 6.43 -9.59 -4.13
C GLN A 186 7.14 -8.23 -4.17
N LEU A 187 7.85 -7.86 -3.09
CA LEU A 187 8.68 -6.65 -3.03
C LEU A 187 9.86 -6.75 -4.00
N GLU A 188 10.56 -7.89 -4.00
CA GLU A 188 11.67 -8.13 -4.91
C GLU A 188 11.22 -8.13 -6.38
N ASP A 189 10.12 -8.82 -6.71
CA ASP A 189 9.57 -8.85 -8.08
C ASP A 189 9.12 -7.44 -8.53
N GLY A 190 8.45 -6.68 -7.66
CA GLY A 190 8.09 -5.28 -7.94
C GLY A 190 9.31 -4.42 -8.25
N MET A 191 10.37 -4.51 -7.44
CA MET A 191 11.60 -3.77 -7.66
C MET A 191 12.30 -4.20 -8.95
N ARG A 192 12.41 -5.50 -9.23
CA ARG A 192 13.02 -6.01 -10.48
C ARG A 192 12.26 -5.56 -11.72
N ARG A 193 10.92 -5.54 -11.67
CA ARG A 193 10.10 -5.02 -12.77
C ARG A 193 10.32 -3.54 -12.98
N PHE A 194 10.35 -2.76 -11.91
CA PHE A 194 10.62 -1.33 -12.00
C PHE A 194 12.02 -1.04 -12.56
N MET A 195 13.06 -1.70 -12.05
CA MET A 195 14.42 -1.58 -12.56
C MET A 195 14.55 -2.05 -14.02
N GLY A 196 13.71 -3.02 -14.41
CA GLY A 196 13.64 -3.56 -15.77
C GLY A 196 12.88 -2.70 -16.77
N ASP A 197 12.22 -1.64 -16.33
CA ASP A 197 11.46 -0.75 -17.19
C ASP A 197 12.36 0.25 -17.92
N ARG A 198 12.71 -0.06 -19.17
CA ARG A 198 13.59 0.78 -20.01
C ARG A 198 13.05 2.19 -20.26
N THR A 199 11.74 2.41 -20.12
CA THR A 199 11.16 3.76 -20.26
C THR A 199 11.52 4.65 -19.07
N ARG A 200 11.79 4.03 -17.90
CA ARG A 200 12.07 4.73 -16.63
C ARG A 200 13.49 4.53 -16.12
N ASN A 201 14.17 3.45 -16.52
CA ASN A 201 15.48 3.06 -16.03
C ASN A 201 16.27 2.35 -17.15
N ARG A 202 17.32 3.00 -17.65
CA ARG A 202 18.15 2.49 -18.75
C ARG A 202 19.55 3.06 -18.73
N VAL A 203 20.50 2.31 -19.29
CA VAL A 203 21.78 2.87 -19.72
C VAL A 203 21.62 3.49 -21.10
N LYS A 204 22.22 4.65 -21.32
CA LYS A 204 22.23 5.35 -22.61
C LYS A 204 23.58 6.04 -22.79
N GLY A 205 24.46 5.43 -23.57
CA GLY A 205 25.84 5.88 -23.69
C GLY A 205 26.58 5.70 -22.36
N ASP A 206 27.21 6.76 -21.86
CA ASP A 206 27.93 6.80 -20.59
C ASP A 206 27.05 7.20 -19.38
N GLN A 207 25.74 7.34 -19.60
CA GLN A 207 24.79 7.74 -18.57
C GLN A 207 23.84 6.62 -18.16
N LEU A 208 23.49 6.64 -16.88
CA LEU A 208 22.36 5.90 -16.32
C LEU A 208 21.18 6.86 -16.14
N GLU A 209 20.22 6.79 -17.06
CA GLU A 209 18.97 7.55 -17.01
C GLU A 209 17.95 6.77 -16.16
N VAL A 210 17.56 7.32 -15.00
CA VAL A 210 16.69 6.65 -14.01
C VAL A 210 15.53 7.51 -13.55
N SER A 211 14.51 6.88 -12.98
CA SER A 211 13.33 7.57 -12.46
C SER A 211 13.68 8.59 -11.37
N SER A 212 12.97 9.72 -11.36
CA SER A 212 13.04 10.73 -10.29
C SER A 212 12.72 10.19 -8.89
N ILE A 213 12.13 8.98 -8.75
CA ILE A 213 11.96 8.30 -7.46
C ILE A 213 13.28 8.13 -6.72
N PHE A 214 14.35 7.79 -7.44
CA PHE A 214 15.69 7.64 -6.84
C PHE A 214 16.28 8.97 -6.34
N LYS A 215 15.82 10.10 -6.91
CA LYS A 215 16.17 11.44 -6.45
C LYS A 215 15.35 11.85 -5.23
N TRP A 216 14.03 11.67 -5.28
CA TRP A 216 13.12 12.13 -4.22
C TRP A 216 13.20 11.32 -2.94
N PHE A 217 13.48 10.01 -3.05
CA PHE A 217 13.56 9.09 -1.92
C PHE A 217 14.98 8.58 -1.69
N LYS A 218 15.98 9.41 -2.04
CA LYS A 218 17.40 9.08 -1.90
C LYS A 218 17.75 8.59 -0.49
N GLU A 219 17.19 9.19 0.55
CA GLU A 219 17.48 8.75 1.93
C GLU A 219 17.05 7.31 2.20
N ASP A 220 15.95 6.85 1.62
CA ASP A 220 15.42 5.51 1.86
C ASP A 220 16.33 4.45 1.20
N PHE A 221 16.82 4.73 -0.01
CA PHE A 221 17.79 3.88 -0.71
C PHE A 221 19.17 3.88 -0.03
N ASN A 222 19.49 4.93 0.72
CA ASN A 222 20.74 5.07 1.49
C ASN A 222 20.62 4.58 2.95
N SER A 223 19.49 3.95 3.31
CA SER A 223 19.17 3.61 4.70
C SER A 223 20.02 2.48 5.32
N GLY A 224 20.93 1.87 4.57
CA GLY A 224 21.68 0.67 4.99
C GLY A 224 20.97 -0.64 4.64
N TYR A 225 19.77 -0.58 4.04
CA TYR A 225 19.02 -1.75 3.62
C TYR A 225 19.86 -2.64 2.67
N ARG A 226 20.02 -3.93 3.00
CA ARG A 226 20.91 -4.88 2.28
C ARG A 226 22.36 -4.36 2.10
N GLY A 227 22.81 -3.45 2.96
CA GLY A 227 24.13 -2.83 2.88
C GLY A 227 24.23 -1.68 1.90
N PHE A 228 23.12 -1.20 1.31
CA PHE A 228 23.11 -0.03 0.44
C PHE A 228 23.40 1.24 1.24
N LYS A 229 24.46 1.96 0.85
CA LYS A 229 24.93 3.21 1.46
C LYS A 229 24.65 4.40 0.53
N GLN A 230 24.49 4.14 -0.74
CA GLN A 230 24.16 5.12 -1.77
C GLN A 230 23.24 4.51 -2.83
N VAL A 231 22.49 5.34 -3.56
CA VAL A 231 21.56 4.91 -4.60
C VAL A 231 22.25 4.05 -5.67
N GLU A 232 23.51 4.33 -5.99
CA GLU A 232 24.28 3.56 -6.96
C GLU A 232 24.51 2.11 -6.53
N ASP A 233 24.45 1.79 -5.22
CA ASP A 233 24.48 0.42 -4.74
C ASP A 233 23.25 -0.37 -5.19
N VAL A 234 22.09 0.29 -5.27
CA VAL A 234 20.85 -0.29 -5.79
C VAL A 234 21.04 -0.59 -7.27
N PHE A 235 21.59 0.36 -8.04
CA PHE A 235 21.83 0.18 -9.47
C PHE A 235 22.81 -0.96 -9.76
N ALA A 236 23.87 -1.06 -8.96
CA ALA A 236 24.81 -2.19 -9.02
C ALA A 236 24.11 -3.53 -8.71
N ALA A 237 23.23 -3.57 -7.72
CA ALA A 237 22.51 -4.79 -7.31
C ALA A 237 21.48 -5.27 -8.35
N TYR A 238 20.94 -4.35 -9.16
CA TYR A 238 19.95 -4.65 -10.21
C TYR A 238 20.52 -4.43 -11.63
N ALA A 239 21.84 -4.55 -11.80
CA ALA A 239 22.49 -4.27 -13.09
C ALA A 239 21.91 -5.07 -14.26
N GLU A 240 21.60 -6.35 -14.04
CA GLU A 240 20.96 -7.24 -15.03
C GLU A 240 19.55 -6.80 -15.39
N GLN A 241 18.86 -6.09 -14.50
CA GLN A 241 17.57 -5.51 -14.84
C GLN A 241 17.74 -4.22 -15.63
N LEU A 242 18.82 -3.45 -15.45
CA LEU A 242 19.03 -2.15 -16.10
C LEU A 242 19.56 -2.23 -17.54
N THR A 243 20.22 -3.33 -17.90
CA THR A 243 20.73 -3.56 -19.26
C THR A 243 21.05 -5.04 -19.52
N ASP A 244 20.98 -5.43 -20.79
CA ASP A 244 21.36 -6.76 -21.27
C ASP A 244 22.84 -6.83 -21.70
N GLN A 245 23.55 -5.69 -21.75
CA GLN A 245 24.96 -5.61 -22.19
C GLN A 245 25.93 -5.83 -21.01
N ALA A 246 26.85 -6.77 -21.16
CA ALA A 246 27.72 -7.21 -20.06
C ALA A 246 28.72 -6.13 -19.58
N ASP A 247 29.21 -5.31 -20.50
CA ASP A 247 30.11 -4.18 -20.23
C ASP A 247 29.39 -3.03 -19.50
N GLU A 248 28.15 -2.73 -19.88
CA GLU A 248 27.32 -1.77 -19.16
C GLU A 248 26.98 -2.28 -17.74
N GLN A 249 26.68 -3.57 -17.59
CA GLN A 249 26.49 -4.18 -16.27
C GLN A 249 27.76 -4.10 -15.41
N ALA A 250 28.94 -4.29 -15.99
CA ALA A 250 30.21 -4.12 -15.29
C ALA A 250 30.39 -2.66 -14.82
N SER A 251 30.07 -1.69 -15.67
CA SER A 251 30.10 -0.26 -15.33
C SER A 251 29.12 0.11 -14.21
N LEU A 252 27.91 -0.46 -14.23
CA LEU A 252 26.94 -0.32 -13.15
C LEU A 252 27.45 -0.88 -11.82
N ARG A 253 28.01 -2.10 -11.84
CA ARG A 253 28.61 -2.73 -10.64
C ARG A 253 29.82 -1.95 -10.12
N ALA A 254 30.57 -1.31 -11.01
CA ALA A 254 31.68 -0.41 -10.68
C ALA A 254 31.23 0.99 -10.25
N ARG A 255 29.94 1.34 -10.40
CA ARG A 255 29.36 2.68 -10.13
C ARG A 255 30.04 3.78 -10.93
N SER A 256 30.46 3.49 -12.16
CA SER A 256 31.21 4.43 -13.01
C SER A 256 30.34 5.27 -13.95
N LEU A 257 29.05 4.94 -14.09
CA LEU A 257 28.13 5.69 -14.96
C LEU A 257 27.64 6.97 -14.28
N GLN A 258 27.49 8.03 -15.07
CA GLN A 258 26.88 9.27 -14.58
C GLN A 258 25.36 9.08 -14.44
N VAL A 259 24.82 9.30 -13.24
CA VAL A 259 23.38 9.20 -13.00
C VAL A 259 22.67 10.48 -13.43
N SER A 260 21.66 10.35 -14.30
CA SER A 260 20.74 11.42 -14.67
C SER A 260 19.30 11.00 -14.36
N TYR A 261 18.46 11.96 -13.97
CA TYR A 261 17.08 11.70 -13.55
C TYR A 261 16.10 12.13 -14.63
N LEU A 262 15.22 11.21 -15.03
CA LEU A 262 14.17 11.44 -16.01
C LEU A 262 13.00 12.22 -15.41
N ASP A 263 12.32 12.98 -16.28
CA ASP A 263 11.05 13.60 -15.95
C ASP A 263 10.00 12.56 -15.55
N TYR A 264 9.18 12.92 -14.56
CA TYR A 264 8.16 12.03 -14.03
C TYR A 264 6.81 12.30 -14.70
N ASP A 265 6.28 11.29 -15.40
CA ASP A 265 4.97 11.39 -16.04
C ASP A 265 3.84 11.28 -15.01
N TRP A 266 3.28 12.44 -14.68
CA TRP A 266 2.18 12.61 -13.72
C TRP A 266 0.80 12.22 -14.26
N SER A 267 0.69 11.81 -15.52
CA SER A 267 -0.58 11.40 -16.13
C SER A 267 -1.14 10.15 -15.44
N LEU A 268 -2.47 10.09 -15.29
CA LEU A 268 -3.15 8.94 -14.69
C LEU A 268 -2.85 7.65 -15.48
N ASN A 269 -2.49 6.57 -14.79
CA ASN A 269 -2.20 5.25 -15.38
C ASN A 269 -3.46 4.45 -15.77
N ASP A 270 -4.48 5.13 -16.29
CA ASP A 270 -5.74 4.53 -16.73
C ASP A 270 -5.55 3.63 -17.95
N ALA A 271 -6.23 2.48 -17.98
CA ALA A 271 -6.22 1.57 -19.12
C ALA A 271 -7.04 2.07 -20.32
N GLY A 272 -7.88 3.08 -20.12
CA GLY A 272 -8.72 3.70 -21.15
C GLY A 272 -8.08 4.88 -21.89
N ARG A 273 -6.77 5.11 -21.74
CA ARG A 273 -6.03 6.25 -22.31
C ARG A 273 -4.85 5.81 -23.18
#